data_AF-A0AAW0MA50-F1
#
_entry.id   AF-A0AAW0MA50-F1
#
_cell.length_a   1.000
_cell.length_b   1.000
_cell.length_c   1.000
_cell.angle_alpha   90.00
_cell.angle_beta   90.00
_cell.angle_gamma   90.00
#
_symmetry.space_group_name_H-M   'P 1'
#
loop_
_entity.id
_entity.type
_entity.pdbx_description
1 polymer ?
#
loop_
_entity_poly.entity_id
_entity_poly.type
_entity_poly.pdbx_seq_one_letter_code
_entity_poly.pdbx_strand_id
1 'polypeptide(L)'
;MDRSQVEIEEQGLGANPYGLLLKALTLIPSWHYFLAFLILSLVFLYNFLEFHFLQDLFSGFRGHPVCFTYNPCSVIYDAVVSKCRVLRGRYCATPWLSSPHLQTVFLNFNGRPPVFSYRRQLFYTSDGGTIALDWLMKCDVSGGALHMNSSISRNETTPIMVVVPGLTSDSSSAYLKHLAFNTAKHGWNVVISNHRGLGGVSITSDCFYNAGWTEDVRVVINHLHKEYPKAPLFAVGTSIGANILVKYLGEDGENVPIAGAVAICSPWDLL
;
A
#
# COMPACT_ATOMS: atom_id res chain seq x y z
N MET A 1 -78.08 -32.53 10.20
CA MET A 1 -76.99 -31.55 10.07
C MET A 1 -75.80 -32.18 10.75
N ASP A 2 -74.86 -32.66 9.94
CA ASP A 2 -73.87 -33.68 10.30
C ASP A 2 -72.73 -33.06 11.12
N ARG A 3 -72.45 -33.63 12.30
CA ARG A 3 -71.37 -33.19 13.21
C ARG A 3 -69.98 -33.32 12.57
N SER A 4 -69.85 -34.15 11.53
CA SER A 4 -68.61 -34.36 10.78
C SER A 4 -68.18 -33.16 9.93
N GLN A 5 -69.11 -32.29 9.52
CA GLN A 5 -68.77 -31.10 8.71
C GLN A 5 -68.37 -29.89 9.55
N VAL A 6 -68.79 -29.84 10.82
CA VAL A 6 -68.41 -28.75 11.75
C VAL A 6 -66.98 -28.93 12.27
N GLU A 7 -66.50 -30.17 12.43
CA GLU A 7 -65.12 -30.45 12.85
C GLU A 7 -64.08 -30.16 11.75
N ILE A 8 -64.47 -30.17 10.48
CA ILE A 8 -63.58 -29.85 9.35
C ILE A 8 -63.42 -28.33 9.18
N GLU A 9 -64.43 -27.55 9.56
CA GLU A 9 -64.40 -26.07 9.48
C GLU A 9 -63.66 -25.42 10.67
N GLU A 10 -63.63 -26.04 11.85
CA GLU A 10 -62.91 -25.52 13.03
C GLU A 10 -61.39 -25.73 13.00
N GLN A 11 -60.87 -26.69 12.22
CA GLN A 11 -59.41 -26.87 12.07
C GLN A 11 -58.74 -25.81 11.19
N GLY A 12 -59.53 -24.99 10.48
CA GLY A 12 -59.03 -23.93 9.58
C GLY A 12 -58.77 -22.57 10.24
N LEU A 13 -59.30 -22.32 11.45
CA LEU A 13 -59.36 -20.96 12.03
C LEU A 13 -58.47 -20.74 13.27
N GLY A 14 -57.42 -21.56 13.45
CA GLY A 14 -56.51 -21.46 14.60
C GLY A 14 -55.03 -21.72 14.26
N ALA A 15 -54.69 -21.86 12.99
CA ALA A 15 -53.32 -22.14 12.59
C ALA A 15 -52.50 -20.85 12.70
N ASN A 16 -51.68 -20.76 13.75
CA ASN A 16 -50.69 -19.70 13.92
C ASN A 16 -49.91 -19.53 12.59
N PRO A 17 -49.96 -18.35 11.94
CA PRO A 17 -49.34 -18.15 10.64
C PRO A 17 -47.83 -18.45 10.65
N TYR A 18 -47.17 -18.22 11.79
CA TYR A 18 -45.77 -18.58 12.00
C TYR A 18 -45.56 -20.10 12.08
N GLY A 19 -46.52 -20.84 12.63
CA GLY A 19 -46.49 -22.31 12.69
C GLY A 19 -46.66 -22.96 11.32
N LEU A 20 -47.52 -22.40 10.47
CA LEU A 20 -47.67 -22.83 9.07
C LEU A 20 -46.40 -22.56 8.27
N LEU A 21 -45.77 -21.39 8.46
CA LEU A 21 -44.50 -21.05 7.81
C LEU A 21 -43.38 -21.99 8.25
N LEU A 22 -43.26 -22.28 9.55
CA LEU A 22 -42.23 -23.18 10.06
C LEU A 22 -42.41 -24.60 9.52
N LYS A 23 -43.65 -25.09 9.47
CA LYS A 23 -43.96 -26.40 8.87
C LYS A 23 -43.61 -26.43 7.39
N ALA A 24 -43.95 -25.38 6.63
CA ALA A 24 -43.57 -25.25 5.23
C ALA A 24 -42.03 -25.28 5.04
N LEU A 25 -41.28 -24.59 5.90
CA LEU A 25 -39.82 -24.62 5.90
C LEU A 25 -39.27 -26.03 6.17
N THR A 26 -39.84 -26.79 7.12
CA THR A 26 -39.39 -28.17 7.39
C THR A 26 -39.63 -29.15 6.24
N LEU A 27 -40.55 -28.83 5.31
CA LEU A 27 -40.82 -29.66 4.12
C LEU A 27 -39.78 -29.46 3.01
N ILE A 28 -38.97 -28.39 3.07
CA ILE A 28 -37.90 -28.17 2.10
C ILE A 28 -36.76 -29.16 2.39
N PRO A 29 -36.28 -29.93 1.40
CA PRO A 29 -35.17 -30.85 1.61
C PRO A 29 -33.91 -30.14 2.12
N SER A 30 -33.24 -30.74 3.10
CA SER A 30 -32.06 -30.16 3.77
C SER A 30 -30.96 -29.68 2.81
N TRP A 31 -30.79 -30.34 1.66
CA TRP A 31 -29.80 -29.95 0.65
C TRP A 31 -30.05 -28.56 0.05
N HIS A 32 -31.30 -28.08 -0.02
CA HIS A 32 -31.60 -26.73 -0.51
C HIS A 32 -31.08 -25.67 0.46
N TYR A 33 -31.19 -25.92 1.78
CA TYR A 33 -30.62 -25.02 2.79
C TYR A 33 -29.11 -24.98 2.71
N PHE A 34 -28.46 -26.14 2.53
CA PHE A 34 -27.02 -26.20 2.31
C PHE A 34 -26.60 -25.44 1.05
N LEU A 35 -27.33 -25.64 -0.06
CA LEU A 35 -27.04 -24.93 -1.31
C LEU A 35 -27.26 -23.42 -1.16
N ALA A 36 -28.34 -22.98 -0.52
CA ALA A 36 -28.60 -21.57 -0.25
C ALA A 36 -27.50 -20.96 0.62
N PHE A 37 -27.09 -21.64 1.70
CA PHE A 37 -25.98 -21.21 2.53
C PHE A 37 -24.66 -21.12 1.74
N LEU A 38 -24.38 -22.10 0.88
CA LEU A 38 -23.19 -22.09 0.04
C LEU A 38 -23.20 -20.91 -0.93
N ILE A 39 -24.31 -20.66 -1.62
CA ILE A 39 -24.46 -19.52 -2.54
C ILE A 39 -24.27 -18.20 -1.79
N LEU A 40 -24.96 -18.02 -0.66
CA LEU A 40 -24.84 -16.82 0.17
C LEU A 40 -23.40 -16.62 0.65
N SER A 41 -22.72 -17.69 1.07
CA SER A 41 -21.33 -17.65 1.50
C SER A 41 -20.38 -17.30 0.36
N LEU A 42 -20.61 -17.82 -0.85
CA LEU A 42 -19.82 -17.50 -2.04
C LEU A 42 -20.00 -16.04 -2.46
N VAL A 43 -21.24 -15.54 -2.47
CA VAL A 43 -21.54 -14.13 -2.76
C VAL A 43 -20.91 -13.23 -1.69
N PHE A 44 -21.04 -13.59 -0.42
CA PHE A 44 -20.39 -12.87 0.67
C PHE A 44 -18.88 -12.83 0.47
N LEU A 45 -18.23 -13.98 0.23
CA LEU A 45 -16.79 -14.06 0.05
C LEU A 45 -16.30 -13.29 -1.18
N TYR A 46 -17.05 -13.33 -2.28
CA TYR A 46 -16.76 -12.57 -3.49
C TYR A 46 -16.72 -11.07 -3.21
N ASN A 47 -17.71 -10.55 -2.48
CA ASN A 47 -17.78 -9.14 -2.11
C ASN A 47 -16.76 -8.78 -1.02
N PHE A 48 -16.62 -9.61 0.01
CA PHE A 48 -15.73 -9.38 1.14
C PHE A 48 -14.24 -9.38 0.73
N LEU A 49 -13.86 -10.26 -0.21
CA LEU A 49 -12.50 -10.28 -0.76
C LEU A 49 -12.35 -9.38 -1.99
N GLU A 50 -13.36 -8.58 -2.32
CA GLU A 50 -13.34 -7.64 -3.47
C GLU A 50 -12.86 -8.30 -4.77
N PHE A 51 -13.38 -9.51 -5.04
CA PHE A 51 -13.09 -10.19 -6.29
C PHE A 51 -13.70 -9.42 -7.47
N HIS A 52 -12.91 -9.21 -8.51
CA HIS A 52 -13.34 -8.56 -9.75
C HIS A 52 -13.17 -9.47 -10.98
N PHE A 53 -12.89 -10.76 -10.78
CA PHE A 53 -12.64 -11.72 -11.86
C PHE A 53 -13.78 -11.77 -12.88
N LEU A 54 -15.04 -11.84 -12.41
CA LEU A 54 -16.19 -11.95 -13.31
C LEU A 54 -16.38 -10.66 -14.12
N GLN A 55 -16.17 -9.51 -13.49
CA GLN A 55 -16.22 -8.21 -14.17
C GLN A 55 -15.13 -8.12 -15.24
N ASP A 56 -13.90 -8.52 -14.91
CA ASP A 56 -12.78 -8.53 -15.84
C ASP A 56 -13.03 -9.51 -16.98
N LEU A 57 -13.53 -10.71 -16.69
CA LEU A 57 -13.89 -11.72 -17.68
C LEU A 57 -14.92 -11.19 -18.69
N PHE A 58 -16.02 -10.58 -18.20
CA PHE A 58 -17.05 -9.99 -19.07
C PHE A 58 -16.53 -8.77 -19.86
N SER A 59 -15.55 -8.04 -19.33
CA SER A 59 -14.88 -6.96 -20.07
C SER A 59 -13.78 -7.44 -21.04
N GLY A 60 -13.52 -8.75 -21.08
CA GLY A 60 -12.44 -9.34 -21.89
C GLY A 60 -11.03 -8.97 -21.39
N PHE A 61 -10.86 -8.78 -20.08
CA PHE A 61 -9.62 -8.36 -19.43
C PHE A 61 -8.99 -7.11 -20.06
N ARG A 62 -9.83 -6.19 -20.57
CA ARG A 62 -9.38 -4.95 -21.21
C ARG A 62 -8.80 -3.92 -20.24
N GLY A 63 -8.94 -4.16 -18.93
CA GLY A 63 -8.51 -3.27 -17.86
C GLY A 63 -9.34 -1.98 -17.77
N HIS A 64 -9.11 -1.26 -16.69
CA HIS A 64 -9.83 -0.02 -16.36
C HIS A 64 -8.93 1.18 -16.65
N PRO A 65 -9.49 2.29 -17.18
CA PRO A 65 -8.73 3.52 -17.31
C PRO A 65 -8.29 4.00 -15.93
N VAL A 66 -7.06 4.50 -15.83
CA VAL A 66 -6.60 5.15 -14.60
C VAL A 66 -7.34 6.48 -14.45
N CYS A 67 -8.04 6.64 -13.32
CA CYS A 67 -8.72 7.90 -13.00
C CYS A 67 -7.70 8.92 -12.49
N PHE A 68 -7.76 10.15 -13.03
CA PHE A 68 -6.88 11.25 -12.62
C PHE A 68 -7.67 12.38 -12.00
N THR A 69 -7.31 12.69 -10.75
CA THR A 69 -7.67 13.94 -10.10
C THR A 69 -6.40 14.77 -9.98
N TYR A 70 -6.44 16.01 -10.48
CA TYR A 70 -5.30 16.92 -10.44
C TYR A 70 -5.79 18.35 -10.27
N ASN A 71 -4.92 19.21 -9.74
CA ASN A 71 -5.15 20.64 -9.72
C ASN A 71 -4.86 21.22 -11.13
N PRO A 72 -5.83 21.83 -11.83
CA PRO A 72 -5.63 22.38 -13.17
C PRO A 72 -4.56 23.47 -13.26
N CYS A 73 -4.25 24.14 -12.15
CA CYS A 73 -3.21 25.16 -12.07
C CYS A 73 -1.84 24.59 -11.67
N SER A 74 -1.70 23.27 -11.55
CA SER A 74 -0.45 22.64 -11.10
C SER A 74 0.60 22.64 -12.20
N VAL A 75 1.70 23.37 -11.96
CA VAL A 75 2.89 23.33 -12.81
C VAL A 75 3.44 21.90 -12.92
N ILE A 76 3.33 21.09 -11.85
CA ILE A 76 3.76 19.68 -11.86
C ILE A 76 2.93 18.88 -12.87
N TYR A 77 1.63 19.14 -12.95
CA TYR A 77 0.77 18.48 -13.92
C TYR A 77 1.22 18.79 -15.34
N ASP A 78 1.32 20.08 -15.69
CA ASP A 78 1.67 20.50 -17.05
C ASP A 78 3.09 20.08 -17.45
N ALA A 79 4.04 20.18 -16.53
CA ALA A 79 5.44 19.89 -16.81
C ALA A 79 5.75 18.39 -16.88
N VAL A 80 5.12 17.57 -16.03
CA VAL A 80 5.48 16.16 -15.80
C VAL A 80 4.31 15.22 -16.11
N VAL A 81 3.18 15.36 -15.41
CA VAL A 81 2.08 14.39 -15.46
C VAL A 81 1.46 14.32 -16.86
N SER A 82 1.26 15.49 -17.51
CA SER A 82 0.68 15.61 -18.86
C SER A 82 1.52 14.89 -19.94
N LYS A 83 2.82 14.67 -19.67
CA LYS A 83 3.76 14.01 -20.58
C LYS A 83 3.94 12.52 -20.26
N CYS A 84 3.43 12.04 -19.13
CA CYS A 84 3.56 10.66 -18.71
C CYS A 84 2.50 9.77 -19.38
N ARG A 85 2.90 9.07 -20.45
CA ARG A 85 1.99 8.17 -21.20
C ARG A 85 1.46 7.00 -20.37
N VAL A 86 2.26 6.49 -19.43
CA VAL A 86 1.89 5.37 -18.55
C VAL A 86 0.67 5.72 -17.72
N LEU A 87 0.57 6.96 -17.27
CA LEU A 87 -0.57 7.45 -16.51
C LEU A 87 -1.85 7.39 -17.35
N ARG A 88 -1.81 7.75 -18.64
CA ARG A 88 -2.98 7.67 -19.54
C ARG A 88 -3.35 6.24 -19.98
N GLY A 89 -2.64 5.23 -19.48
CA GLY A 89 -2.88 3.84 -19.79
C GLY A 89 -4.11 3.25 -19.10
N ARG A 90 -4.28 1.94 -19.29
CA ARG A 90 -5.25 1.14 -18.54
C ARG A 90 -4.51 0.30 -17.51
N TYR A 91 -5.08 0.19 -16.32
CA TYR A 91 -4.66 -0.77 -15.33
C TYR A 91 -5.30 -2.13 -15.65
N CYS A 92 -4.46 -3.14 -15.86
CA CYS A 92 -4.90 -4.52 -16.06
C CYS A 92 -4.42 -5.34 -14.86
N ALA A 93 -5.36 -5.77 -14.01
CA ALA A 93 -5.04 -6.73 -12.96
C ALA A 93 -4.60 -8.06 -13.60
N THR A 94 -3.62 -8.72 -13.00
CA THR A 94 -3.24 -10.08 -13.40
C THR A 94 -4.45 -10.99 -13.17
N PRO A 95 -4.95 -11.75 -14.18
CA PRO A 95 -6.25 -12.43 -14.08
C PRO A 95 -6.45 -13.34 -12.87
N TRP A 96 -5.39 -13.97 -12.36
CA TRP A 96 -5.44 -14.84 -11.18
C TRP A 96 -5.18 -14.12 -9.84
N LEU A 97 -4.85 -12.82 -9.89
CA LEU A 97 -4.79 -11.89 -8.75
C LEU A 97 -5.92 -10.86 -8.82
N SER A 98 -7.13 -11.31 -9.14
CA SER A 98 -8.31 -10.48 -9.31
C SER A 98 -8.93 -10.02 -7.98
N SER A 99 -8.10 -9.73 -6.97
CA SER A 99 -8.48 -9.16 -5.67
C SER A 99 -7.30 -8.34 -5.13
N PRO A 100 -7.52 -7.11 -4.62
CA PRO A 100 -6.44 -6.30 -4.04
C PRO A 100 -5.79 -6.97 -2.82
N HIS A 101 -6.55 -7.73 -2.04
CA HIS A 101 -6.03 -8.51 -0.91
C HIS A 101 -5.08 -9.61 -1.39
N LEU A 102 -5.47 -10.36 -2.42
CA LEU A 102 -4.61 -11.39 -3.01
C LEU A 102 -3.33 -10.79 -3.61
N GLN A 103 -3.41 -9.63 -4.26
CA GLN A 103 -2.23 -8.92 -4.78
C GLN A 103 -1.25 -8.56 -3.65
N THR A 104 -1.77 -8.08 -2.52
CA THR A 104 -0.97 -7.73 -1.34
C THR A 104 -0.32 -8.97 -0.71
N VAL A 105 -1.09 -10.04 -0.53
CA VAL A 105 -0.59 -11.32 0.01
C VAL A 105 0.46 -11.92 -0.92
N PHE A 106 0.21 -11.95 -2.22
CA PHE A 106 1.13 -12.53 -3.20
C PHE A 106 2.50 -11.85 -3.19
N LEU A 107 2.56 -10.52 -3.10
CA LEU A 107 3.84 -9.80 -3.07
C LEU A 107 4.69 -10.16 -1.84
N ASN A 108 4.05 -10.45 -0.70
CA ASN A 108 4.75 -10.86 0.51
C ASN A 108 5.40 -12.25 0.37
N PHE A 109 4.75 -13.20 -0.31
CA PHE A 109 5.26 -14.58 -0.42
C PHE A 109 6.06 -14.85 -1.70
N ASN A 110 5.76 -14.17 -2.80
CA ASN A 110 6.26 -14.50 -4.14
C ASN A 110 6.85 -13.30 -4.89
N GLY A 111 7.18 -12.21 -4.20
CA GLY A 111 7.64 -10.95 -4.80
C GLY A 111 8.97 -11.00 -5.57
N ARG A 112 9.78 -12.07 -5.47
CA ARG A 112 11.08 -12.27 -6.15
C ARG A 112 11.93 -10.98 -6.21
N PRO A 113 12.34 -10.42 -5.05
CA PRO A 113 13.07 -9.17 -5.03
C PRO A 113 14.47 -9.31 -5.65
N PRO A 114 15.01 -8.25 -6.28
CA PRO A 114 16.39 -8.24 -6.74
C PRO A 114 17.38 -8.45 -5.59
N VAL A 115 18.51 -9.08 -5.90
CA VAL A 115 19.56 -9.39 -4.94
C VAL A 115 20.62 -8.29 -5.00
N PHE A 116 20.76 -7.56 -3.90
CA PHE A 116 21.77 -6.53 -3.67
C PHE A 116 21.89 -6.31 -2.17
N SER A 117 22.94 -5.59 -1.75
CA SER A 117 23.17 -5.22 -0.35
C SER A 117 23.07 -3.71 -0.18
N TYR A 118 22.37 -3.28 0.86
CA TYR A 118 22.36 -1.86 1.25
C TYR A 118 23.63 -1.51 2.03
N ARG A 119 24.03 -0.24 1.96
CA ARG A 119 24.98 0.36 2.89
C ARG A 119 24.21 1.00 4.02
N ARG A 120 24.36 0.44 5.22
CA ARG A 120 23.66 0.95 6.40
C ARG A 120 24.43 2.09 7.04
N GLN A 121 23.70 3.17 7.31
CA GLN A 121 24.10 4.27 8.17
C GLN A 121 23.14 4.32 9.36
N LEU A 122 23.68 4.34 10.58
CA LEU A 122 22.87 4.58 11.78
C LEU A 122 22.74 6.09 11.98
N PHE A 123 21.50 6.55 12.03
CA PHE A 123 21.16 7.93 12.29
C PHE A 123 20.63 8.06 13.72
N TYR A 124 21.26 8.93 14.50
CA TYR A 124 20.92 9.16 15.90
C TYR A 124 20.06 10.42 16.01
N THR A 125 18.88 10.28 16.61
CA THR A 125 17.96 11.39 16.87
C THR A 125 18.31 12.08 18.19
N SER A 126 17.88 13.33 18.36
CA SER A 126 18.21 14.14 19.54
C SER A 126 17.66 13.60 20.86
N ASP A 127 16.62 12.78 20.80
CA ASP A 127 16.01 12.08 21.92
C ASP A 127 16.68 10.72 22.24
N GLY A 128 17.84 10.44 21.64
CA GLY A 128 18.57 9.18 21.83
C GLY A 128 18.06 8.00 20.99
N GLY A 129 17.05 8.22 20.14
CA GLY A 129 16.55 7.22 19.20
C GLY A 129 17.56 6.89 18.11
N THR A 130 17.39 5.71 17.51
CA THR A 130 18.23 5.23 16.40
C THR A 130 17.36 4.83 15.22
N ILE A 131 17.72 5.33 14.04
CA ILE A 131 17.09 5.06 12.75
C ILE A 131 18.12 4.41 11.83
N ALA A 132 17.76 3.32 11.15
CA ALA A 132 18.60 2.76 10.10
C ALA A 132 18.31 3.43 8.75
N LEU A 133 19.30 4.10 8.18
CA LEU A 133 19.29 4.58 6.80
C LEU A 133 19.99 3.56 5.92
N ASP A 134 19.23 2.86 5.09
CA ASP A 134 19.75 1.83 4.19
C ASP A 134 19.89 2.37 2.78
N TRP A 135 21.13 2.58 2.36
CA TRP A 135 21.46 3.22 1.08
C TRP A 135 21.69 2.21 -0.04
N LEU A 136 21.12 2.50 -1.21
CA LEU A 136 21.45 1.86 -2.47
C LEU A 136 21.85 2.93 -3.48
N MET A 137 23.12 2.92 -3.90
CA MET A 137 23.64 3.91 -4.82
C MET A 137 23.48 3.45 -6.26
N LYS A 138 23.38 4.39 -7.21
CA LYS A 138 23.38 4.06 -8.64
C LYS A 138 24.58 3.22 -9.08
N CYS A 139 25.74 3.43 -8.45
CA CYS A 139 26.97 2.70 -8.78
C CYS A 139 26.93 1.25 -8.31
N ASP A 140 26.13 0.93 -7.28
CA ASP A 140 26.00 -0.43 -6.74
C ASP A 140 25.23 -1.37 -7.69
N VAL A 141 24.44 -0.82 -8.62
CA VAL A 141 23.61 -1.58 -9.57
C VAL A 141 24.07 -1.49 -11.03
N SER A 142 25.02 -0.61 -11.35
CA SER A 142 25.40 -0.29 -12.73
C SER A 142 26.46 -1.23 -13.35
N GLY A 143 26.82 -2.35 -12.72
CA GLY A 143 27.66 -3.42 -13.32
C GLY A 143 29.10 -3.03 -13.69
N GLY A 144 29.53 -1.78 -13.43
CA GLY A 144 30.88 -1.31 -13.67
C GLY A 144 31.80 -1.71 -12.51
N ALA A 145 32.49 -2.84 -12.67
CA ALA A 145 33.63 -3.21 -11.85
C ALA A 145 34.77 -2.19 -12.07
N LEU A 146 34.75 -1.09 -11.31
CA LEU A 146 35.87 -0.20 -10.99
C LEU A 146 35.26 1.08 -10.41
N HIS A 147 35.07 1.17 -9.10
CA HIS A 147 35.25 2.43 -8.38
C HIS A 147 35.38 2.14 -6.88
N MET A 148 36.63 2.24 -6.41
CA MET A 148 37.01 2.24 -5.01
C MET A 148 36.19 3.27 -4.21
N ASN A 149 35.80 2.91 -2.99
CA ASN A 149 35.30 3.79 -1.92
C ASN A 149 34.21 4.80 -2.37
N SER A 150 33.04 4.30 -2.74
CA SER A 150 31.91 5.12 -3.21
C SER A 150 31.11 5.74 -2.06
N SER A 151 31.72 6.59 -1.24
CA SER A 151 30.95 7.59 -0.52
C SER A 151 30.33 8.56 -1.52
N ILE A 152 29.06 8.95 -1.34
CA ILE A 152 28.50 10.05 -2.14
C ILE A 152 29.35 11.28 -1.81
N SER A 153 30.00 11.86 -2.82
CA SER A 153 30.68 13.13 -2.61
C SER A 153 29.64 14.22 -2.35
N ARG A 154 29.87 15.08 -1.35
CA ARG A 154 28.98 16.21 -1.00
C ARG A 154 28.77 17.21 -2.16
N ASN A 155 29.57 17.10 -3.21
CA ASN A 155 29.49 17.92 -4.42
C ASN A 155 28.74 17.25 -5.60
N GLU A 156 28.19 16.05 -5.42
CA GLU A 156 27.38 15.41 -6.46
C GLU A 156 25.99 16.03 -6.58
N THR A 157 25.52 16.14 -7.82
CA THR A 157 24.16 16.58 -8.18
C THR A 157 23.22 15.41 -8.41
N THR A 158 23.65 14.18 -8.09
CA THR A 158 22.85 12.96 -8.27
C THR A 158 21.60 13.04 -7.38
N PRO A 159 20.37 12.92 -7.92
CA PRO A 159 19.15 12.94 -7.12
C PRO A 159 19.13 11.85 -6.06
N ILE A 160 18.57 12.16 -4.88
CA ILE A 160 18.40 11.20 -3.78
C ILE A 160 16.92 11.00 -3.53
N MET A 161 16.46 9.75 -3.58
CA MET A 161 15.11 9.36 -3.21
C MET A 161 15.10 8.80 -1.79
N VAL A 162 14.48 9.53 -0.86
CA VAL A 162 14.21 9.11 0.51
C VAL A 162 12.91 8.32 0.54
N VAL A 163 12.94 7.09 1.04
CA VAL A 163 11.76 6.24 1.12
C VAL A 163 11.36 6.04 2.58
N VAL A 164 10.08 6.31 2.87
CA VAL A 164 9.44 6.10 4.17
C VAL A 164 8.58 4.83 4.09
N PRO A 165 9.00 3.71 4.72
CA PRO A 165 8.30 2.43 4.63
C PRO A 165 6.88 2.44 5.20
N GLY A 166 6.09 1.43 4.80
CA GLY A 166 4.80 1.12 5.41
C GLY A 166 4.89 0.54 6.83
N LEU A 167 3.73 0.20 7.39
CA LEU A 167 3.61 -0.40 8.73
C LEU A 167 4.31 -1.75 8.73
N THR A 168 5.08 -2.05 9.77
CA THR A 168 5.80 -3.34 9.92
C THR A 168 6.71 -3.71 8.74
N SER A 169 7.13 -2.72 7.95
CA SER A 169 7.96 -2.92 6.77
C SER A 169 9.31 -2.21 6.93
N ASP A 170 10.33 -2.78 6.31
CA ASP A 170 11.69 -2.26 6.30
C ASP A 170 12.35 -2.47 4.92
N SER A 171 13.59 -2.03 4.78
CA SER A 171 14.40 -2.13 3.56
C SER A 171 14.48 -3.53 2.94
N SER A 172 14.23 -4.60 3.70
CA SER A 172 14.23 -5.99 3.19
C SER A 172 12.96 -6.36 2.43
N SER A 173 11.88 -5.58 2.59
CA SER A 173 10.57 -5.84 1.99
C SER A 173 10.65 -5.84 0.46
N ALA A 174 10.00 -6.82 -0.19
CA ALA A 174 10.20 -7.07 -1.62
C ALA A 174 9.83 -5.86 -2.51
N TYR A 175 8.74 -5.17 -2.19
CA TYR A 175 8.31 -3.98 -2.94
C TYR A 175 9.32 -2.82 -2.82
N LEU A 176 9.92 -2.62 -1.63
CA LEU A 176 10.97 -1.61 -1.43
C LEU A 176 12.25 -1.98 -2.16
N LYS A 177 12.63 -3.26 -2.18
CA LYS A 177 13.80 -3.71 -2.94
C LYS A 177 13.63 -3.50 -4.43
N HIS A 178 12.45 -3.78 -4.99
CA HIS A 178 12.14 -3.47 -6.39
C HIS A 178 12.17 -1.96 -6.67
N LEU A 179 11.56 -1.16 -5.80
CA LEU A 179 11.54 0.30 -5.94
C LEU A 179 12.97 0.89 -5.89
N ALA A 180 13.75 0.50 -4.88
CA ALA A 180 15.12 0.97 -4.71
C ALA A 180 16.00 0.56 -5.89
N PHE A 181 15.98 -0.72 -6.26
CA PHE A 181 16.80 -1.25 -7.36
C PHE A 181 16.46 -0.57 -8.69
N ASN A 182 15.18 -0.45 -9.02
CA ASN A 182 14.77 0.17 -10.27
C ASN A 182 15.13 1.65 -10.29
N THR A 183 14.94 2.37 -9.19
CA THR A 183 15.31 3.79 -9.10
C THR A 183 16.82 3.98 -9.22
N ALA A 184 17.61 3.16 -8.53
CA ALA A 184 19.06 3.18 -8.61
C ALA A 184 19.57 2.87 -10.04
N LYS A 185 18.94 1.91 -10.72
CA LYS A 185 19.26 1.55 -12.10
C LYS A 185 18.98 2.68 -13.09
N HIS A 186 18.08 3.60 -12.75
CA HIS A 186 17.82 4.83 -13.53
C HIS A 186 18.73 6.00 -13.13
N GLY A 187 19.79 5.75 -12.35
CA GLY A 187 20.85 6.73 -12.08
C GLY A 187 20.65 7.59 -10.83
N TRP A 188 19.74 7.19 -9.94
CA TRP A 188 19.44 7.91 -8.70
C TRP A 188 20.09 7.21 -7.50
N ASN A 189 20.33 7.93 -6.41
CA ASN A 189 20.65 7.31 -5.13
C ASN A 189 19.36 7.10 -4.34
N VAL A 190 19.25 6.01 -3.60
CA VAL A 190 18.07 5.68 -2.80
C VAL A 190 18.49 5.48 -1.35
N VAL A 191 17.71 6.03 -0.43
CA VAL A 191 17.85 5.77 1.01
C VAL A 191 16.51 5.34 1.57
N ILE A 192 16.47 4.14 2.15
CA ILE A 192 15.31 3.68 2.92
C ILE A 192 15.51 4.16 4.36
N SER A 193 14.64 5.05 4.83
CA SER A 193 14.62 5.52 6.21
C SER A 193 13.73 4.59 7.03
N ASN A 194 14.30 3.53 7.60
CA ASN A 194 13.54 2.56 8.38
C ASN A 194 12.95 3.24 9.63
N HIS A 195 11.75 2.84 10.03
CA HIS A 195 11.17 3.33 11.28
C HIS A 195 11.96 2.81 12.50
N ARG A 196 11.86 3.53 13.63
CA ARG A 196 12.44 3.10 14.91
C ARG A 196 11.97 1.67 15.27
N GLY A 197 12.91 0.81 15.65
CA GLY A 197 12.63 -0.60 15.97
C GLY A 197 12.47 -1.53 14.77
N LEU A 198 12.59 -1.03 13.54
CA LEU A 198 12.57 -1.84 12.30
C LEU A 198 13.95 -1.86 11.62
N GLY A 199 14.07 -2.69 10.58
CA GLY A 199 15.32 -2.86 9.85
C GLY A 199 16.41 -3.57 10.67
N GLY A 200 16.06 -4.24 11.77
CA GLY A 200 17.04 -4.93 12.64
C GLY A 200 17.82 -4.01 13.58
N VAL A 201 17.30 -2.81 13.86
CA VAL A 201 17.84 -1.90 14.87
C VAL A 201 16.93 -1.89 16.09
N SER A 202 17.52 -2.00 17.29
CA SER A 202 16.79 -1.94 18.55
C SER A 202 16.20 -0.55 18.81
N ILE A 203 15.11 -0.50 19.57
CA ILE A 203 14.58 0.77 20.06
C ILE A 203 15.51 1.28 21.16
N THR A 204 16.00 2.52 21.01
CA THR A 204 16.98 3.15 21.93
C THR A 204 16.44 4.39 22.65
N SER A 205 15.16 4.71 22.44
CA SER A 205 14.46 5.86 23.04
C SER A 205 13.05 5.46 23.46
N ASP A 206 12.42 6.25 24.32
CA ASP A 206 11.03 6.06 24.74
C ASP A 206 10.00 6.40 23.64
N CYS A 207 10.46 6.90 22.49
CA CYS A 207 9.62 7.24 21.34
C CYS A 207 9.59 6.13 20.29
N PHE A 208 8.38 5.76 19.87
CA PHE A 208 8.09 4.83 18.77
C PHE A 208 7.55 5.59 17.56
N TYR A 209 7.66 4.98 16.38
CA TYR A 209 6.94 5.50 15.21
C TYR A 209 5.43 5.22 15.34
N ASN A 210 4.62 6.11 14.78
CA ASN A 210 3.19 5.93 14.59
C ASN A 210 2.75 6.71 13.35
N ALA A 211 1.49 6.56 12.94
CA ALA A 211 0.98 7.19 11.72
C ALA A 211 1.09 8.73 11.70
N GLY A 212 1.14 9.37 12.88
CA GLY A 212 1.26 10.82 13.03
C GLY A 212 2.67 11.32 13.35
N TRP A 213 3.67 10.45 13.49
CA TRP A 213 5.02 10.83 13.92
C TRP A 213 5.84 11.35 12.73
N THR A 214 5.92 12.66 12.59
CA THR A 214 6.60 13.34 11.47
C THR A 214 8.06 13.70 11.75
N GLU A 215 8.46 13.70 13.03
CA GLU A 215 9.78 14.21 13.45
C GLU A 215 10.93 13.41 12.84
N ASP A 216 10.83 12.08 12.79
CA ASP A 216 11.88 11.22 12.21
C ASP A 216 12.14 11.54 10.73
N VAL A 217 11.07 11.72 9.95
CA VAL A 217 11.18 12.10 8.53
C VAL A 217 11.77 13.50 8.39
N ARG A 218 11.34 14.45 9.22
CA ARG A 218 11.82 15.83 9.24
C ARG A 218 13.33 15.90 9.50
N VAL A 219 13.82 15.25 10.56
CA VAL A 219 15.24 15.31 10.92
C VAL A 219 16.13 14.58 9.90
N VAL A 220 15.66 13.46 9.33
CA VAL A 220 16.39 12.74 8.29
C VAL A 220 16.48 13.57 7.02
N ILE A 221 15.37 14.13 6.52
CA ILE A 221 15.38 14.98 5.32
C ILE A 221 16.28 16.20 5.50
N ASN A 222 16.19 16.89 6.64
CA ASN A 222 17.03 18.04 6.94
C ASN A 222 18.53 17.67 7.02
N HIS A 223 18.85 16.52 7.61
CA HIS A 223 20.21 16.00 7.64
C HIS A 223 20.75 15.75 6.23
N LEU A 224 19.99 15.05 5.40
CA LEU A 224 20.38 14.73 4.02
C LEU A 224 20.53 15.98 3.16
N HIS A 225 19.64 16.97 3.33
CA HIS A 225 19.72 18.23 2.60
C HIS A 225 20.99 19.00 2.96
N LYS A 226 21.36 19.01 4.25
CA LYS A 226 22.60 19.64 4.73
C LYS A 226 23.85 18.90 4.27
N GLU A 227 23.81 17.57 4.23
CA GLU A 227 24.95 16.75 3.82
C GLU A 227 25.19 16.79 2.30
N TYR A 228 24.12 16.83 1.51
CA TYR A 228 24.13 16.81 0.05
C TYR A 228 23.43 18.04 -0.55
N PRO A 229 23.95 19.27 -0.32
CA PRO A 229 23.24 20.50 -0.66
C PRO A 229 23.01 20.72 -2.16
N LYS A 230 23.73 19.99 -3.02
CA LYS A 230 23.59 20.07 -4.49
C LYS A 230 22.71 18.96 -5.07
N ALA A 231 22.36 17.95 -4.29
CA ALA A 231 21.53 16.85 -4.73
C ALA A 231 20.05 17.21 -4.52
N PRO A 232 19.20 17.15 -5.57
CA PRO A 232 17.77 17.31 -5.37
C PRO A 232 17.23 16.10 -4.58
N LEU A 233 16.54 16.38 -3.48
CA LEU A 233 15.89 15.36 -2.66
C LEU A 233 14.47 15.11 -3.14
N PHE A 234 14.07 13.85 -3.20
CA PHE A 234 12.70 13.42 -3.44
C PHE A 234 12.26 12.48 -2.33
N ALA A 235 11.00 12.53 -1.92
CA ALA A 235 10.46 11.65 -0.89
C ALA A 235 9.38 10.71 -1.45
N VAL A 236 9.40 9.44 -1.05
CA VAL A 236 8.35 8.48 -1.38
C VAL A 236 7.88 7.81 -0.10
N GLY A 237 6.59 7.90 0.19
CA GLY A 237 5.97 7.22 1.31
C GLY A 237 5.01 6.14 0.82
N THR A 238 4.97 4.99 1.51
CA THR A 238 4.04 3.90 1.20
C THR A 238 3.15 3.59 2.39
N SER A 239 1.84 3.41 2.18
CA SER A 239 0.87 3.08 3.24
C SER A 239 0.98 4.06 4.43
N ILE A 240 1.20 3.60 5.66
CA ILE A 240 1.39 4.48 6.84
C ILE A 240 2.54 5.48 6.63
N GLY A 241 3.60 5.12 5.91
CA GLY A 241 4.71 6.01 5.58
C GLY A 241 4.29 7.11 4.60
N ALA A 242 3.29 6.86 3.75
CA ALA A 242 2.67 7.88 2.91
C ALA A 242 1.88 8.88 3.75
N ASN A 243 1.15 8.41 4.78
CA ASN A 243 0.43 9.29 5.70
C ASN A 243 1.40 10.18 6.49
N ILE A 244 2.45 9.59 7.06
CA ILE A 244 3.51 10.33 7.77
C ILE A 244 4.12 11.39 6.85
N LEU A 245 4.48 11.01 5.61
CA LEU A 245 5.06 11.92 4.63
C LEU A 245 4.11 13.08 4.31
N VAL A 246 2.84 12.81 3.99
CA VAL A 246 1.88 13.87 3.64
C VAL A 246 1.61 14.80 4.82
N LYS A 247 1.50 14.26 6.04
CA LYS A 247 1.36 15.07 7.25
C LYS A 247 2.57 15.98 7.45
N TYR A 248 3.79 15.45 7.30
CA TYR A 248 5.03 16.23 7.36
C TYR A 248 5.03 17.37 6.34
N LEU A 249 4.65 17.10 5.08
CA LEU A 249 4.57 18.13 4.05
C LEU A 249 3.53 19.22 4.38
N GLY A 250 2.41 18.84 4.99
CA GLY A 250 1.39 19.79 5.43
C GLY A 250 1.81 20.64 6.63
N GLU A 251 2.58 20.07 7.56
CA GLU A 251 3.08 20.76 8.76
C GLU A 251 4.18 21.78 8.42
N ASP A 252 5.14 21.39 7.58
CA ASP A 252 6.34 22.19 7.31
C ASP A 252 6.17 23.12 6.09
N GLY A 253 5.22 22.81 5.19
CA GLY A 253 4.85 23.64 4.05
C GLY A 253 6.03 23.98 3.13
N GLU A 254 6.21 25.26 2.83
CA GLU A 254 7.28 25.75 1.93
C GLU A 254 8.70 25.57 2.50
N ASN A 255 8.84 25.24 3.79
CA ASN A 255 10.15 25.03 4.42
C ASN A 255 10.72 23.63 4.14
N VAL A 256 9.96 22.72 3.54
CA VAL A 256 10.41 21.36 3.25
C VAL A 256 11.48 21.38 2.16
N PRO A 257 12.71 20.90 2.43
CA PRO A 257 13.81 21.02 1.47
C PRO A 257 13.86 19.84 0.47
N ILE A 258 12.73 19.55 -0.18
CA ILE A 258 12.62 18.51 -1.21
C ILE A 258 12.13 19.10 -2.54
N ALA A 259 12.61 18.53 -3.64
CA ALA A 259 12.18 18.87 -4.99
C ALA A 259 10.82 18.25 -5.36
N GLY A 260 10.40 17.19 -4.68
CA GLY A 260 9.09 16.57 -4.89
C GLY A 260 8.83 15.37 -3.99
N ALA A 261 7.57 14.96 -3.90
CA ALA A 261 7.15 13.82 -3.10
C ALA A 261 6.09 12.96 -3.81
N VAL A 262 6.05 11.67 -3.46
CA VAL A 262 5.02 10.70 -3.91
C VAL A 262 4.46 9.96 -2.70
N ALA A 263 3.13 9.98 -2.55
CA ALA A 263 2.41 9.21 -1.55
C ALA A 263 1.71 8.03 -2.22
N ILE A 264 2.05 6.80 -1.83
CA ILE A 264 1.52 5.57 -2.43
C ILE A 264 0.58 4.89 -1.44
N CYS A 265 -0.69 4.74 -1.81
CA CYS A 265 -1.73 4.09 -1.01
C CYS A 265 -1.85 4.67 0.41
N SER A 266 -1.87 6.01 0.53
CA SER A 266 -1.98 6.68 1.83
C SER A 266 -3.35 6.43 2.47
N PRO A 267 -3.42 5.95 3.73
CA PRO A 267 -4.65 6.00 4.49
C PRO A 267 -4.92 7.46 4.88
N TRP A 268 -5.96 8.06 4.31
CA TRP A 268 -6.31 9.48 4.55
C TRP A 268 -7.15 9.68 5.81
N ASP A 269 -7.91 8.66 6.19
CA ASP A 269 -8.73 8.62 7.39
C ASP A 269 -8.26 7.43 8.24
N LEU A 270 -7.86 7.71 9.47
CA LEU A 270 -7.33 6.73 10.43
C LEU A 270 -8.24 6.59 11.66
N LEU A 271 -9.38 7.29 11.67
CA LEU A 271 -10.37 7.28 12.75
C LEU A 271 -11.47 6.24 12.52
#